data_AF-A0A256YEQ3-F1
#
_entry.id   AF-A0A256YEQ3-F1
#
_cell.length_a   1.000
_cell.length_b   1.000
_cell.length_c   1.000
_cell.angle_alpha   90.00
_cell.angle_beta   90.00
_cell.angle_gamma   90.00
#
_symmetry.space_group_name_H-M   'P 1'
#
loop_
_entity.id
_entity.type
_entity.pdbx_description
1 polymer ?
#
loop_
_entity_poly.entity_id
_entity_poly.type
_entity_poly.pdbx_seq_one_letter_code
_entity_poly.pdbx_strand_id
1 'polypeptide(L)'
;MKTLIVGNLTIDHIDGSLRIGGPGYYGGLALGKYLGCDTYLYTSMNPYYRVLFKPLYEYVKVYEHRCVDLPEFVIKGGRAVRIENKGCILSLLLKAVELLELKIRVVFYHARN
;
A
#
# COMPACT_ATOMS: atom_id res chain seq x y z
N MET A 1 -11.80 -16.11 -1.87
CA MET A 1 -11.05 -15.95 -0.60
C MET A 1 -11.09 -14.48 -0.21
N LYS A 2 -11.31 -14.16 1.08
CA LYS A 2 -11.23 -12.77 1.59
C LYS A 2 -9.85 -12.49 2.16
N THR A 3 -9.23 -11.40 1.75
CA THR A 3 -7.85 -11.05 2.14
C THR A 3 -7.76 -9.59 2.55
N LEU A 4 -7.16 -9.31 3.71
CA LEU A 4 -6.85 -7.95 4.14
C LEU A 4 -5.34 -7.75 4.06
N ILE A 5 -4.95 -6.72 3.33
CA ILE A 5 -3.58 -6.24 3.28
C ILE A 5 -3.50 -5.04 4.22
N VAL A 6 -2.50 -5.04 5.10
CA VAL A 6 -2.13 -3.86 5.87
C VAL A 6 -0.73 -3.47 5.46
N GLY A 7 -0.62 -2.38 4.70
CA GLY A 7 0.64 -1.99 4.08
C GLY A 7 0.55 -0.63 3.42
N ASN A 8 1.71 -0.02 3.24
CA ASN A 8 1.81 1.30 2.61
C ASN A 8 1.76 1.21 1.08
N LEU A 9 1.22 2.26 0.49
CA LEU A 9 1.47 2.67 -0.88
C LEU A 9 2.71 3.56 -0.91
N THR A 10 3.52 3.48 -1.96
CA THR A 10 4.76 4.26 -2.10
C THR A 10 4.80 5.01 -3.41
N ILE A 11 5.63 6.05 -3.44
CA ILE A 11 6.04 6.73 -4.66
C ILE A 11 7.51 6.42 -4.89
N ASP A 12 7.83 5.91 -6.07
CA ASP A 12 9.16 5.44 -6.42
C ASP A 12 9.73 6.31 -7.55
N HIS A 13 10.87 6.94 -7.31
CA HIS A 13 11.62 7.72 -8.29
C HIS A 13 12.60 6.79 -9.01
N ILE A 14 12.29 6.42 -10.25
CA ILE A 14 13.07 5.50 -11.08
C ILE A 14 13.56 6.25 -12.31
N ASP A 15 14.88 6.41 -12.45
CA ASP A 15 15.51 7.11 -13.58
C ASP A 15 14.89 8.50 -13.85
N GLY A 16 14.58 9.23 -12.78
CA GLY A 16 13.97 10.57 -12.84
C GLY A 16 12.45 10.57 -13.11
N SER A 17 11.84 9.40 -13.29
CA SER A 17 10.39 9.26 -13.46
C SER A 17 9.72 8.84 -12.16
N LEU A 18 8.57 9.44 -11.87
CA LEU A 18 7.72 9.05 -10.77
C LEU A 18 6.91 7.80 -11.13
N ARG A 19 6.94 6.79 -10.27
CA ARG A 19 6.09 5.61 -10.35
C ARG A 19 5.35 5.37 -9.04
N ILE A 20 4.21 4.71 -9.12
CA ILE A 20 3.52 4.22 -7.93
C ILE A 20 3.97 2.79 -7.61
N GLY A 21 4.06 2.50 -6.32
CA GLY A 21 4.56 1.22 -5.86
C GLY A 21 4.09 0.88 -4.45
N GLY A 22 4.92 0.06 -3.82
CA GLY A 22 4.70 -0.40 -2.46
C GLY A 22 3.98 -1.74 -2.39
N PRO A 23 4.18 -2.47 -1.29
CA PRO A 23 3.60 -3.79 -1.11
C PRO A 23 2.06 -3.76 -1.07
N GLY A 24 1.45 -2.68 -0.59
CA GLY A 24 -0.01 -2.51 -0.63
C GLY A 24 -0.55 -2.46 -2.05
N TYR A 25 0.17 -1.78 -2.96
CA TYR A 25 -0.22 -1.64 -4.37
C TYR A 25 -0.07 -2.96 -5.12
N TYR A 26 1.14 -3.54 -5.13
CA TYR A 26 1.41 -4.76 -5.88
C TYR A 26 0.68 -5.97 -5.30
N GLY A 27 0.65 -6.10 -3.97
CA GLY A 27 -0.11 -7.16 -3.31
C GLY A 27 -1.61 -7.04 -3.58
N GLY A 28 -2.13 -5.82 -3.56
CA GLY A 28 -3.54 -5.54 -3.86
C GLY A 28 -3.90 -5.94 -5.29
N LEU A 29 -3.11 -5.53 -6.28
CA LEU A 29 -3.34 -5.91 -7.68
C LEU A 29 -3.16 -7.40 -7.91
N ALA A 30 -2.11 -8.03 -7.36
CA ALA A 30 -1.89 -9.47 -7.49
C ALA A 30 -3.10 -10.27 -7.00
N LEU A 31 -3.60 -9.96 -5.80
CA LEU A 31 -4.70 -10.68 -5.19
C LEU A 31 -6.05 -10.33 -5.82
N GLY A 32 -6.36 -9.05 -5.97
CA GLY A 32 -7.65 -8.58 -6.47
C GLY A 32 -7.82 -8.81 -7.98
N LYS A 33 -6.87 -8.32 -8.78
CA LYS A 33 -6.97 -8.33 -10.24
C LYS A 33 -6.64 -9.68 -10.85
N TYR A 34 -5.52 -10.30 -10.45
CA TYR A 34 -5.00 -11.48 -11.15
C TYR A 34 -5.45 -12.80 -10.53
N LEU A 35 -5.76 -12.83 -9.23
CA LEU A 35 -6.21 -14.04 -8.52
C LEU A 35 -7.70 -14.02 -8.14
N GLY A 36 -8.42 -12.94 -8.46
CA GLY A 36 -9.86 -12.83 -8.23
C GLY A 36 -10.27 -12.92 -6.75
N CYS A 37 -9.40 -12.55 -5.82
CA CYS A 37 -9.70 -12.56 -4.39
C CYS A 37 -10.51 -11.32 -3.99
N ASP A 38 -11.42 -11.48 -3.02
CA ASP A 38 -12.12 -10.35 -2.38
C ASP A 38 -11.12 -9.63 -1.47
N THR A 39 -10.44 -8.63 -2.03
CA THR A 39 -9.24 -8.04 -1.45
C THR A 39 -9.56 -6.67 -0.87
N TYR A 40 -9.09 -6.47 0.36
CA TYR A 40 -9.22 -5.25 1.12
C TYR A 40 -7.81 -4.73 1.43
N LEU A 41 -7.62 -3.41 1.38
CA LEU A 41 -6.35 -2.78 1.72
C LEU A 41 -6.60 -1.71 2.78
N TYR A 42 -5.87 -1.77 3.89
CA TYR A 42 -5.76 -0.67 4.83
C TYR A 42 -4.39 0.01 4.66
N THR A 43 -4.39 1.29 4.26
CA THR A 43 -3.18 2.05 3.90
C THR A 43 -3.26 3.50 4.33
N SER A 44 -2.10 4.16 4.45
CA SER A 44 -1.98 5.60 4.56
C SER A 44 -2.19 6.21 3.18
N MET A 45 -2.88 7.35 3.11
CA MET A 45 -3.11 8.08 1.87
C MET A 45 -3.07 9.58 2.12
N ASN A 46 -2.29 10.29 1.28
CA ASN A 46 -2.45 11.72 1.07
C ASN A 46 -3.42 11.92 -0.13
N PRO A 47 -4.49 12.73 0.02
CA PRO A 47 -5.46 12.99 -1.06
C PRO A 47 -4.85 13.44 -2.39
N TYR A 48 -3.69 14.12 -2.37
CA TYR A 48 -2.97 14.56 -3.57
C TYR A 48 -2.54 13.38 -4.46
N TYR A 49 -2.08 12.28 -3.86
CA TYR A 49 -1.61 11.11 -4.61
C TYR A 49 -2.72 10.14 -4.98
N ARG A 50 -3.93 10.30 -4.44
CA ARG A 50 -5.03 9.34 -4.59
C ARG A 50 -5.34 9.02 -6.06
N VAL A 51 -5.28 10.03 -6.92
CA VAL A 51 -5.54 9.89 -8.36
C VAL A 51 -4.57 8.93 -9.04
N LEU A 52 -3.32 8.86 -8.57
CA LEU A 52 -2.29 7.99 -9.15
C LEU A 52 -2.66 6.51 -8.95
N PHE A 53 -3.29 6.19 -7.82
CA PHE A 53 -3.64 4.82 -7.44
C PHE A 53 -4.99 4.36 -7.97
N LYS A 54 -5.67 5.13 -8.84
CA LYS A 54 -7.00 4.79 -9.38
C LYS A 54 -7.14 3.33 -9.86
N PRO A 55 -6.17 2.71 -10.57
CA PRO A 55 -6.28 1.31 -11.00
C PRO A 55 -6.42 0.32 -9.85
N LEU A 56 -5.93 0.65 -8.65
CA LEU A 56 -6.05 -0.20 -7.47
C LEU A 56 -7.51 -0.30 -6.99
N TYR A 57 -8.25 0.80 -7.03
CA TYR A 57 -9.62 0.89 -6.52
C TYR A 57 -10.63 0.10 -7.36
N GLU A 58 -10.29 -0.23 -8.60
CA GLU A 58 -11.13 -1.08 -9.47
C GLU A 58 -11.18 -2.53 -8.98
N TYR A 59 -10.14 -2.99 -8.29
CA TYR A 59 -9.97 -4.40 -7.92
C TYR A 59 -9.85 -4.63 -6.41
N VAL A 60 -9.68 -3.56 -5.62
CA VAL A 60 -9.40 -3.64 -4.18
C VAL A 60 -10.27 -2.63 -3.43
N LYS A 61 -10.90 -3.08 -2.33
CA LYS A 61 -11.61 -2.20 -1.39
C LYS A 61 -10.59 -1.51 -0.48
N VAL A 62 -10.26 -0.26 -0.79
CA VAL A 62 -9.24 0.51 -0.07
C VAL A 62 -9.85 1.30 1.09
N TYR A 63 -9.36 1.07 2.29
CA TYR A 63 -9.61 1.83 3.50
C TYR A 63 -8.40 2.72 3.79
N GLU A 64 -8.64 4.03 3.82
CA GLU A 64 -7.57 5.00 3.94
C GLU A 64 -7.45 5.54 5.36
N HIS A 65 -6.22 5.65 5.83
CA HIS A 65 -5.85 6.49 6.95
C HIS A 65 -5.24 7.77 6.39
N ARG A 66 -5.79 8.92 6.79
CA ARG A 66 -5.30 10.21 6.29
C ARG A 66 -3.84 10.39 6.69
N CYS A 67 -3.03 10.77 5.73
CA CYS A 67 -1.62 11.01 5.94
C CYS A 67 -1.18 12.30 5.25
N VAL A 68 -0.18 12.97 5.81
CA VAL A 68 0.41 14.18 5.23
C VAL A 68 1.26 13.83 4.00
N ASP A 69 1.90 12.67 3.96
CA ASP A 69 2.73 12.27 2.82
C ASP A 69 2.91 10.76 2.67
N LEU A 70 3.20 10.30 1.46
CA LEU A 70 3.51 8.88 1.23
C LEU A 70 5.01 8.63 1.38
N PRO A 71 5.42 7.40 1.73
CA PRO A 71 6.82 7.01 1.63
C PRO A 71 7.31 7.16 0.19
N GLU A 72 8.44 7.84 0.02
CA GLU A 72 9.07 8.09 -1.28
C GLU A 72 10.48 7.51 -1.32
N PHE A 73 10.78 6.73 -2.37
CA PHE A 73 12.06 6.05 -2.53
C PHE A 73 12.74 6.42 -3.84
N VAL A 74 14.07 6.50 -3.85
CA VAL A 74 14.85 6.50 -5.09
C VAL A 74 15.26 5.07 -5.41
N ILE A 75 14.91 4.61 -6.61
CA ILE A 75 15.25 3.28 -7.10
C ILE A 75 16.34 3.40 -8.16
N LYS A 76 17.43 2.65 -8.00
CA LYS A 76 18.50 2.50 -9.00
C LYS A 76 18.87 1.03 -9.15
N GLY A 77 18.97 0.55 -10.39
CA GLY A 77 19.28 -0.86 -10.66
C GLY A 77 18.29 -1.83 -10.00
N GLY A 78 17.01 -1.44 -9.89
CA GLY A 78 15.96 -2.25 -9.26
C GLY A 78 16.01 -2.31 -7.72
N ARG A 79 16.83 -1.49 -7.07
CA ARG A 79 16.94 -1.44 -5.60
C ARG A 79 16.63 -0.05 -5.06
N ALA A 80 15.96 0.01 -3.91
CA ALA A 80 15.82 1.25 -3.16
C ALA A 80 17.18 1.66 -2.61
N VAL A 81 17.70 2.80 -3.06
CA VAL A 81 19.03 3.30 -2.68
C VAL A 81 18.93 4.51 -1.74
N ARG A 82 17.77 5.16 -1.66
CA ARG A 82 17.53 6.30 -0.79
C ARG A 82 16.05 6.42 -0.45
N ILE A 83 15.77 6.93 0.74
CA ILE A 83 14.43 7.34 1.18
C ILE A 83 14.39 8.87 1.09
N GLU A 84 13.56 9.42 0.21
CA GLU A 84 13.32 10.86 0.12
C GLU A 84 12.33 11.31 1.19
N ASN A 85 11.31 10.48 1.41
CA ASN A 85 10.26 10.75 2.38
C ASN A 85 9.89 9.46 3.11
N LYS A 86 9.73 9.54 4.43
CA LYS A 86 9.30 8.39 5.23
C LYS A 86 7.79 8.19 5.21
N GLY A 87 7.03 9.24 4.86
CA GLY A 87 5.57 9.24 4.96
C GLY A 87 5.06 8.98 6.38
N CYS A 88 3.77 8.67 6.51
CA CYS A 88 3.23 8.25 7.81
C CYS A 88 3.47 6.77 8.08
N ILE A 89 3.81 6.47 9.32
CA ILE A 89 3.75 5.12 9.86
C ILE A 89 2.28 4.75 10.04
N LEU A 90 1.86 3.65 9.41
CA LEU A 90 0.56 3.07 9.67
C LEU A 90 0.51 2.63 11.15
N SER A 91 -0.35 3.21 11.98
CA SER A 91 -0.55 2.69 13.32
C SER A 91 -1.28 1.36 13.24
N LEU A 92 -0.52 0.26 13.24
CA LEU A 92 -0.98 -1.11 13.05
C LEU A 92 -1.96 -1.60 14.15
N LEU A 93 -1.99 -0.91 15.28
CA LEU A 93 -2.54 -1.44 16.53
C LEU A 93 -4.07 -1.34 16.68
N LEU A 94 -4.73 -0.33 16.11
CA LEU A 94 -6.14 -0.08 16.46
C LEU A 94 -7.17 -0.63 15.46
N LYS A 95 -6.85 -0.74 14.16
CA LYS A 95 -7.81 -1.15 13.13
C LYS A 95 -7.70 -2.61 12.67
N ALA A 96 -6.52 -3.21 12.80
CA ALA A 96 -6.35 -4.63 12.47
C ALA A 96 -7.16 -5.52 13.43
N VAL A 97 -7.31 -5.10 14.69
CA VAL A 97 -8.07 -5.83 15.72
C VAL A 97 -9.58 -5.82 15.41
N GLU A 98 -10.16 -4.70 14.98
CA GLU A 98 -11.58 -4.63 14.58
C GLU A 98 -11.88 -5.45 13.31
N LEU A 99 -10.91 -5.61 12.41
CA LEU A 99 -11.08 -6.34 11.14
C LEU A 99 -10.82 -7.86 11.28
N LEU A 100 -10.28 -8.32 12.40
CA LEU A 100 -9.93 -9.73 12.64
C LEU A 100 -11.14 -10.62 12.99
N GLU A 101 -12.31 -10.05 13.29
CA GLU A 101 -13.56 -10.82 13.48
C GLU A 101 -14.12 -11.44 12.18
N LEU A 102 -13.55 -11.10 11.01
CA LEU A 102 -14.13 -11.42 9.70
C LEU A 102 -13.64 -12.75 9.06
N LYS A 103 -12.90 -13.62 9.78
CA LYS A 103 -12.21 -14.80 9.21
C LYS A 103 -11.34 -14.44 7.99
N ILE A 104 -10.68 -13.28 8.04
CA ILE A 104 -9.85 -12.77 6.94
C ILE A 104 -8.39 -13.17 7.15
N ARG A 105 -7.70 -13.61 6.09
CA ARG A 105 -6.24 -13.74 6.13
C ARG A 105 -5.63 -12.34 6.10
N VAL A 106 -4.90 -11.99 7.15
CA VAL A 106 -4.17 -10.72 7.25
C VAL A 106 -2.75 -10.90 6.77
N VAL A 107 -2.34 -10.07 5.81
CA VAL A 107 -0.95 -10.03 5.33
C VAL A 107 -0.35 -8.69 5.72
N PHE A 108 0.66 -8.74 6.60
CA PHE A 108 1.42 -7.57 7.02
C PHE A 108 2.65 -7.41 6.14
N TYR A 109 2.79 -6.22 5.55
CA TYR A 109 4.02 -5.85 4.87
C TYR A 109 4.70 -4.73 5.65
N HIS A 110 5.85 -5.06 6.24
CA HIS A 110 6.73 -4.11 6.91
C HIS A 110 8.05 -4.07 6.16
N ALA A 111 8.39 -2.92 5.57
CA ALA A 111 9.73 -2.69 5.05
C ALA A 111 10.67 -2.54 6.25
N ARG A 112 11.57 -3.52 6.47
CA ARG A 112 12.67 -3.37 7.42
C ARG A 112 13.75 -2.53 6.75
N ASN A 113 14.23 -1.49 7.45
CA ASN A 113 15.43 -0.73 7.08
C ASN A 113 16.66 -1.63 7.12
#